data_AF-A0A914ZCM4-F1
#
_entry.id   AF-A0A914ZCM4-F1
#
_cell.length_a   1.000
_cell.length_b   1.000
_cell.length_c   1.000
_cell.angle_alpha   90.00
_cell.angle_beta   90.00
_cell.angle_gamma   90.00
#
_symmetry.space_group_name_H-M   'P 1'
#
loop_
_entity.id
_entity.type
_entity.pdbx_description
1 polymer ?
#
loop_
_entity_poly.entity_id
_entity_poly.type
_entity_poly.pdbx_seq_one_letter_code
_entity_poly.pdbx_strand_id
1 'polypeptide(L)'
;MNGLLESLSQTEECSVCGDVADGYHYGVLSCRGCNAFFRRAITYGLTFTCRRDGNCRVDKNARCACRACRLKKCEKVGMDRRAVQPRRDNGNDHNKTESDSSLSESAKSSAQPSPSTDFLASPQSSFQALTVKDEDVSPSSSVETHVSQGLITKLVEDYRLQRRKRRMMLCNNVEEMLCDELEAQLNRPAEGADFVSLFKVQVVLMFEWAQKLDEFKIIKSAEDKSKILRSFAIRYLLLDNVFHSIELGIRDKIVLVNNAFIIPGHIPHFYPGESVDSRTVKLMMYGENSFRLIEELIAPMIDMQFSVGEMMALRLIVFWNPGEVTLENFTNEVVQNASDMAIRELNSWYIQQNFDNIDARLSSLLLLLPSLANHTEALVEMVKLIPSFGAMNEWDSAFRDILSL
;
A
#
# COMPACT_ATOMS: atom_id res chain seq x y z
N MET A 1 -39.68 -35.31 24.20
CA MET A 1 -38.33 -34.89 24.61
C MET A 1 -37.35 -35.28 23.53
N ASN A 2 -36.28 -34.51 23.35
CA ASN A 2 -35.49 -34.55 22.13
C ASN A 2 -34.34 -35.56 22.23
N GLY A 3 -34.24 -36.49 21.29
CA GLY A 3 -33.02 -37.25 21.04
C GLY A 3 -32.20 -36.54 19.96
N LEU A 4 -31.34 -35.60 20.36
CA LEU A 4 -30.58 -34.75 19.44
C LEU A 4 -29.08 -34.79 19.77
N LEU A 5 -28.38 -35.74 19.16
CA LEU A 5 -26.95 -35.70 18.77
C LEU A 5 -26.60 -37.05 18.13
N GLU A 6 -26.35 -37.09 16.81
CA GLU A 6 -25.32 -37.92 16.12
C GLU A 6 -25.54 -37.97 14.60
N SER A 7 -25.03 -36.95 13.90
CA SER A 7 -24.48 -37.10 12.55
C SER A 7 -23.53 -35.93 12.30
N LEU A 8 -22.22 -36.18 12.38
CA LEU A 8 -21.22 -35.14 12.13
C LEU A 8 -21.19 -34.77 10.65
N SER A 9 -21.06 -33.48 10.33
CA SER A 9 -21.07 -32.98 8.96
C SER A 9 -19.81 -33.42 8.21
N GLN A 10 -19.97 -34.41 7.33
CA GLN A 10 -18.91 -34.88 6.45
C GLN A 10 -18.61 -33.78 5.42
N THR A 11 -17.44 -33.14 5.55
CA THR A 11 -17.03 -32.05 4.67
C THR A 11 -16.47 -32.60 3.37
N GLU A 12 -17.09 -32.27 2.24
CA GLU A 12 -16.70 -32.81 0.95
C GLU A 12 -15.32 -32.30 0.48
N GLU A 13 -14.55 -33.19 -0.13
CA GLU A 13 -13.20 -32.90 -0.62
C GLU A 13 -13.19 -32.55 -2.11
N CYS A 14 -12.36 -31.57 -2.46
CA CYS A 14 -12.11 -31.19 -3.85
C CYS A 14 -11.43 -32.30 -4.66
N SER A 15 -12.02 -32.68 -5.80
CA SER A 15 -11.47 -33.74 -6.67
C SER A 15 -10.09 -33.43 -7.25
N VAL A 16 -9.71 -32.15 -7.32
CA VAL A 16 -8.38 -31.72 -7.73
C VAL A 16 -7.35 -31.85 -6.57
N CYS A 17 -7.73 -31.96 -5.28
CA CYS A 17 -6.73 -31.87 -4.18
C CYS A 17 -7.05 -32.20 -2.71
N GLY A 18 -8.27 -32.58 -2.29
CA GLY A 18 -8.53 -32.86 -0.87
C GLY A 18 -8.42 -31.65 0.09
N ASP A 19 -8.76 -30.46 -0.39
CA ASP A 19 -9.08 -29.32 0.49
C ASP A 19 -10.61 -29.11 0.43
N VAL A 20 -11.20 -28.35 1.37
CA VAL A 20 -12.65 -28.38 1.67
C VAL A 20 -13.50 -27.66 0.60
N ALA A 21 -14.38 -28.42 -0.06
CA ALA A 21 -15.24 -27.92 -1.13
C ALA A 21 -16.38 -27.01 -0.64
N ASP A 22 -17.05 -26.30 -1.55
CA ASP A 22 -18.38 -25.69 -1.29
C ASP A 22 -19.31 -25.69 -2.53
N GLY A 23 -18.91 -26.32 -3.63
CA GLY A 23 -19.76 -26.43 -4.82
C GLY A 23 -19.08 -27.08 -6.03
N TYR A 24 -19.86 -27.25 -7.09
CA TYR A 24 -19.46 -27.83 -8.39
C TYR A 24 -19.18 -26.73 -9.42
N HIS A 25 -17.96 -26.69 -9.96
CA HIS A 25 -17.51 -25.58 -10.80
C HIS A 25 -16.76 -26.05 -12.03
N TYR A 26 -17.20 -25.55 -13.18
CA TYR A 26 -16.83 -26.06 -14.50
C TYR A 26 -17.02 -27.59 -14.61
N GLY A 27 -17.99 -28.14 -13.88
CA GLY A 27 -18.31 -29.57 -13.80
C GLY A 27 -17.73 -30.32 -12.58
N VAL A 28 -16.89 -29.71 -11.73
CA VAL A 28 -16.13 -30.43 -10.70
C VAL A 28 -16.18 -29.80 -9.29
N LEU A 29 -16.43 -30.63 -8.28
CA LEU A 29 -16.51 -30.30 -6.85
C LEU A 29 -15.16 -29.76 -6.29
N SER A 30 -15.12 -28.56 -5.67
CA SER A 30 -13.81 -27.94 -5.34
C SER A 30 -13.71 -26.84 -4.22
N CYS A 31 -12.48 -26.52 -3.71
CA CYS A 31 -12.13 -25.91 -2.37
C CYS A 31 -11.22 -24.62 -2.27
N ARG A 32 -11.41 -23.56 -1.45
CA ARG A 32 -11.23 -22.14 -1.96
C ARG A 32 -9.93 -21.81 -2.80
N GLY A 33 -10.01 -21.74 -4.16
CA GLY A 33 -8.89 -21.33 -5.09
C GLY A 33 -8.61 -21.87 -6.55
N CYS A 34 -9.18 -22.94 -7.14
CA CYS A 34 -8.85 -23.48 -8.51
C CYS A 34 -9.80 -23.11 -9.63
N ASN A 35 -11.11 -23.05 -9.50
CA ASN A 35 -11.88 -22.30 -10.50
C ASN A 35 -11.30 -20.88 -10.57
N ALA A 36 -10.88 -20.26 -9.46
CA ALA A 36 -10.15 -19.00 -9.48
C ALA A 36 -8.79 -19.04 -10.23
N PHE A 37 -8.18 -20.21 -10.41
CA PHE A 37 -6.95 -20.41 -11.21
C PHE A 37 -7.25 -20.86 -12.65
N PHE A 38 -8.24 -21.74 -12.86
CA PHE A 38 -8.70 -22.30 -14.13
C PHE A 38 -9.46 -21.24 -14.92
N ARG A 39 -10.38 -20.50 -14.30
CA ARG A 39 -11.00 -19.28 -14.87
C ARG A 39 -9.91 -18.35 -15.38
N ARG A 40 -8.94 -17.97 -14.54
CA ARG A 40 -7.81 -17.11 -14.97
C ARG A 40 -6.98 -17.75 -16.09
N ALA A 41 -6.66 -19.04 -16.01
CA ALA A 41 -5.89 -19.74 -17.03
C ALA A 41 -6.60 -19.82 -18.38
N ILE A 42 -7.92 -20.00 -18.40
CA ILE A 42 -8.70 -20.10 -19.63
C ILE A 42 -9.09 -18.71 -20.16
N THR A 43 -9.62 -17.81 -19.32
CA THR A 43 -9.99 -16.43 -19.70
C THR A 43 -8.81 -15.63 -20.26
N TYR A 44 -7.58 -15.85 -19.75
CA TYR A 44 -6.37 -15.18 -20.24
C TYR A 44 -5.47 -16.07 -21.13
N GLY A 45 -5.93 -17.25 -21.56
CA GLY A 45 -5.18 -18.13 -22.47
C GLY A 45 -3.80 -18.59 -21.96
N LEU A 46 -3.60 -18.66 -20.64
CA LEU A 46 -2.29 -18.84 -20.03
C LEU A 46 -1.70 -20.24 -20.30
N THR A 47 -0.59 -20.25 -21.03
CA THR A 47 0.22 -21.46 -21.23
C THR A 47 1.26 -21.56 -20.12
N PHE A 48 1.39 -22.74 -19.50
CA PHE A 48 2.33 -23.00 -18.41
C PHE A 48 3.26 -24.18 -18.72
N THR A 49 4.57 -23.95 -18.68
CA THR A 49 5.59 -25.02 -18.83
C THR A 49 5.94 -25.63 -17.47
N CYS A 50 6.14 -26.95 -17.41
CA CYS A 50 6.68 -27.60 -16.22
C CYS A 50 8.21 -27.51 -16.21
N ARG A 51 8.82 -27.24 -15.05
CA ARG A 51 10.30 -27.30 -14.85
C ARG A 51 10.77 -28.68 -14.31
N ARG A 52 9.93 -29.70 -14.51
CA ARG A 52 10.02 -31.10 -14.07
C ARG A 52 9.21 -31.94 -15.08
N ASP A 53 9.05 -33.24 -14.82
CA ASP A 53 8.53 -34.27 -15.75
C ASP A 53 7.00 -34.23 -15.98
N GLY A 54 6.37 -33.06 -15.84
CA GLY A 54 4.95 -32.85 -16.12
C GLY A 54 3.97 -33.57 -15.17
N ASN A 55 4.45 -34.17 -14.08
CA ASN A 55 3.68 -35.01 -13.15
C ASN A 55 3.82 -34.59 -11.67
N CYS A 56 3.96 -33.30 -11.38
CA CYS A 56 4.00 -32.82 -10.00
C CYS A 56 2.68 -33.18 -9.26
N ARG A 57 2.80 -33.68 -8.02
CA ARG A 57 1.68 -34.02 -7.11
C ARG A 57 0.74 -32.82 -6.91
N VAL A 58 -0.53 -33.04 -6.54
CA VAL A 58 -1.52 -31.95 -6.32
C VAL A 58 -2.52 -32.25 -5.18
N ASP A 59 -2.18 -31.93 -3.92
CA ASP A 59 -3.08 -31.88 -2.73
C ASP A 59 -2.77 -30.74 -1.72
N LYS A 60 -3.79 -30.28 -0.95
CA LYS A 60 -3.98 -29.00 -0.19
C LYS A 60 -2.82 -27.99 -0.02
N ASN A 61 -1.62 -28.38 0.38
CA ASN A 61 -0.66 -27.46 1.01
C ASN A 61 0.21 -26.60 0.05
N ALA A 62 0.69 -27.10 -1.08
CA ALA A 62 1.65 -26.37 -1.96
C ALA A 62 1.16 -26.13 -3.41
N ARG A 63 -0.01 -25.47 -3.58
CA ARG A 63 -0.67 -25.27 -4.90
C ARG A 63 0.06 -24.47 -5.95
N CYS A 64 1.05 -23.70 -5.55
CA CYS A 64 1.72 -22.78 -6.45
C CYS A 64 3.00 -23.38 -7.07
N ALA A 65 3.46 -24.54 -6.58
CA ALA A 65 4.72 -25.18 -6.97
C ALA A 65 4.77 -25.69 -8.43
N CYS A 66 3.63 -25.93 -9.09
CA CYS A 66 3.59 -26.14 -10.54
C CYS A 66 2.24 -25.80 -11.18
N ARG A 67 2.14 -24.59 -11.76
CA ARG A 67 0.95 -24.13 -12.50
C ARG A 67 0.60 -25.07 -13.68
N ALA A 68 1.60 -25.60 -14.38
CA ALA A 68 1.40 -26.55 -15.48
C ALA A 68 0.70 -27.85 -15.06
N CYS A 69 1.22 -28.52 -14.01
CA CYS A 69 0.63 -29.77 -13.52
C CYS A 69 -0.74 -29.55 -12.85
N ARG A 70 -0.93 -28.39 -12.21
CA ARG A 70 -2.21 -27.96 -11.65
C ARG A 70 -3.29 -27.80 -12.72
N LEU A 71 -2.98 -27.12 -13.84
CA LEU A 71 -3.93 -26.97 -14.95
C LEU A 71 -4.23 -28.31 -15.61
N LYS A 72 -3.19 -29.10 -15.93
CA LYS A 72 -3.29 -30.47 -16.43
C LYS A 72 -4.14 -31.38 -15.51
N LYS A 73 -4.11 -31.19 -14.18
CA LYS A 73 -4.99 -31.93 -13.27
C LYS A 73 -6.42 -31.42 -13.28
N CYS A 74 -6.67 -30.10 -13.32
CA CYS A 74 -8.03 -29.56 -13.47
C CYS A 74 -8.72 -30.13 -14.71
N GLU A 75 -8.04 -30.11 -15.86
CA GLU A 75 -8.53 -30.70 -17.11
C GLU A 75 -8.72 -32.22 -16.98
N LYS A 76 -7.75 -32.95 -16.39
CA LYS A 76 -7.82 -34.41 -16.19
C LYS A 76 -8.98 -34.86 -15.29
N VAL A 77 -9.44 -34.05 -14.33
CA VAL A 77 -10.62 -34.37 -13.50
C VAL A 77 -11.94 -33.87 -14.10
N GLY A 78 -11.92 -33.29 -15.30
CA GLY A 78 -13.13 -32.92 -16.04
C GLY A 78 -13.58 -31.46 -15.92
N MET A 79 -12.73 -30.52 -15.48
CA MET A 79 -13.09 -29.09 -15.54
C MET A 79 -13.19 -28.64 -17.01
N ASP A 80 -14.38 -28.24 -17.46
CA ASP A 80 -14.62 -27.83 -18.84
C ASP A 80 -14.18 -26.38 -19.10
N ARG A 81 -13.28 -26.24 -20.08
CA ARG A 81 -12.78 -24.94 -20.56
C ARG A 81 -13.90 -24.10 -21.20
N ARG A 82 -14.91 -24.72 -21.80
CA ARG A 82 -16.03 -24.02 -22.49
C ARG A 82 -17.02 -23.38 -21.52
N ALA A 83 -17.10 -23.89 -20.29
CA ALA A 83 -17.89 -23.30 -19.22
C ALA A 83 -17.26 -22.02 -18.62
N VAL A 84 -16.04 -21.66 -19.03
CA VAL A 84 -15.42 -20.36 -18.72
C VAL A 84 -15.85 -19.34 -19.77
N GLN A 85 -16.72 -18.40 -19.38
CA GLN A 85 -17.14 -17.32 -20.27
C GLN A 85 -15.93 -16.48 -20.74
N PRO A 86 -15.84 -16.12 -22.03
CA PRO A 86 -14.83 -15.19 -22.52
C PRO A 86 -15.04 -13.79 -21.94
N ARG A 87 -14.00 -12.95 -22.04
CA ARG A 87 -14.05 -11.54 -21.61
C ARG A 87 -15.19 -10.83 -22.35
N ARG A 88 -16.12 -10.22 -21.60
CA ARG A 88 -17.03 -9.22 -22.16
C ARG A 88 -16.26 -7.91 -22.28
N ASP A 89 -16.17 -7.38 -23.49
CA ASP A 89 -15.79 -5.98 -23.70
C ASP A 89 -17.05 -5.13 -23.56
N ASN A 90 -17.00 -4.09 -22.72
CA ASN A 90 -18.15 -3.23 -22.47
C ASN A 90 -18.36 -2.24 -23.63
N GLY A 91 -19.21 -2.62 -24.58
CA GLY A 91 -19.78 -1.74 -25.61
C GLY A 91 -21.26 -1.41 -25.33
N ASN A 92 -21.71 -0.27 -25.85
CA ASN A 92 -23.00 0.36 -25.51
C ASN A 92 -24.28 -0.47 -25.78
N ASP A 93 -25.09 -0.59 -24.72
CA ASP A 93 -26.49 -0.15 -24.61
C ASP A 93 -27.66 -0.91 -25.30
N HIS A 94 -28.85 -0.74 -24.70
CA HIS A 94 -30.23 -1.04 -25.17
C HIS A 94 -30.58 -2.48 -25.65
N ASN A 95 -31.12 -3.30 -24.74
CA ASN A 95 -32.59 -3.52 -24.69
C ASN A 95 -33.09 -4.36 -23.49
N LYS A 96 -34.40 -4.30 -23.24
CA LYS A 96 -35.12 -5.05 -22.17
C LYS A 96 -35.56 -6.45 -22.64
N THR A 97 -35.57 -7.43 -21.72
CA THR A 97 -36.78 -8.20 -21.34
C THR A 97 -36.54 -9.01 -20.06
N GLU A 98 -37.60 -9.48 -19.42
CA GLU A 98 -37.59 -10.16 -18.11
C GLU A 98 -37.36 -11.68 -18.21
N SER A 99 -36.74 -12.29 -17.19
CA SER A 99 -37.37 -13.34 -16.33
C SER A 99 -36.38 -14.07 -15.42
N ASP A 100 -36.66 -14.07 -14.12
CA ASP A 100 -36.43 -15.10 -13.08
C ASP A 100 -35.12 -15.91 -12.91
N SER A 101 -34.73 -15.94 -11.61
CA SER A 101 -34.29 -17.10 -10.81
C SER A 101 -32.80 -17.46 -10.60
N SER A 102 -32.45 -17.46 -9.30
CA SER A 102 -31.60 -18.42 -8.57
C SER A 102 -30.08 -18.57 -8.84
N LEU A 103 -29.33 -18.11 -7.82
CA LEU A 103 -28.34 -18.88 -7.00
C LEU A 103 -26.85 -19.06 -7.42
N SER A 104 -26.02 -18.88 -6.38
CA SER A 104 -24.74 -19.53 -6.05
C SER A 104 -23.51 -19.44 -6.97
N GLU A 105 -22.65 -18.47 -6.62
CA GLU A 105 -21.30 -18.70 -6.04
C GLU A 105 -20.44 -19.93 -6.50
N SER A 106 -19.28 -19.61 -7.07
CA SER A 106 -17.96 -19.76 -6.41
C SER A 106 -17.24 -21.09 -6.19
N ALA A 107 -16.75 -21.65 -7.30
CA ALA A 107 -15.35 -22.05 -7.54
C ALA A 107 -14.79 -23.39 -6.92
N LYS A 108 -13.54 -23.87 -7.17
CA LYS A 108 -12.34 -23.70 -6.29
C LYS A 108 -11.25 -24.85 -6.49
N SER A 109 -10.31 -25.25 -5.55
CA SER A 109 -8.78 -25.50 -5.58
C SER A 109 -8.00 -26.83 -5.90
N SER A 110 -6.82 -27.06 -5.28
CA SER A 110 -5.55 -27.69 -5.78
C SER A 110 -4.50 -27.93 -4.65
N ALA A 111 -3.41 -28.74 -4.80
CA ALA A 111 -2.03 -28.31 -4.36
C ALA A 111 -0.66 -29.02 -4.75
N GLN A 112 0.13 -29.63 -3.83
CA GLN A 112 1.35 -30.48 -4.06
C GLN A 112 1.41 -31.71 -3.09
N PRO A 113 2.25 -31.92 -2.00
CA PRO A 113 3.62 -31.57 -1.58
C PRO A 113 4.72 -32.69 -1.78
N SER A 114 5.39 -33.24 -0.73
CA SER A 114 6.69 -34.00 -0.74
C SER A 114 6.76 -35.23 0.22
N PRO A 115 7.95 -35.80 0.56
CA PRO A 115 8.71 -35.41 1.79
C PRO A 115 10.24 -35.21 1.62
N SER A 116 10.94 -34.90 2.72
CA SER A 116 12.38 -34.53 2.86
C SER A 116 13.35 -35.76 2.88
N THR A 117 14.66 -35.76 3.23
CA THR A 117 15.59 -34.94 4.09
C THR A 117 17.02 -34.85 3.45
N ASP A 118 18.16 -34.38 4.02
CA ASP A 118 18.61 -33.98 5.40
C ASP A 118 19.84 -33.00 5.39
N PHE A 119 20.48 -32.75 6.55
CA PHE A 119 21.62 -31.84 6.86
C PHE A 119 23.05 -32.42 6.58
N LEU A 120 24.21 -31.70 6.66
CA LEU A 120 24.62 -30.45 7.36
C LEU A 120 25.92 -29.83 6.75
N ALA A 121 26.05 -28.48 6.69
CA ALA A 121 27.28 -27.66 6.92
C ALA A 121 27.34 -26.36 6.09
N SER A 122 27.84 -25.26 6.70
CA SER A 122 28.12 -23.96 6.05
C SER A 122 29.61 -23.60 6.15
N PRO A 123 30.10 -22.66 5.32
CA PRO A 123 30.84 -21.53 5.89
C PRO A 123 30.34 -20.16 5.39
N GLN A 124 30.86 -19.09 6.00
CA GLN A 124 30.45 -17.71 5.75
C GLN A 124 31.30 -17.02 4.67
N SER A 125 30.78 -15.87 4.19
CA SER A 125 31.50 -14.67 3.72
C SER A 125 32.98 -14.77 3.39
N SER A 126 33.32 -14.42 2.14
CA SER A 126 34.62 -13.84 1.82
C SER A 126 34.41 -12.71 0.81
N PHE A 127 34.61 -11.48 1.26
CA PHE A 127 34.73 -10.33 0.36
C PHE A 127 36.00 -10.50 -0.49
N GLN A 128 35.89 -10.29 -1.79
CA GLN A 128 37.06 -10.04 -2.64
C GLN A 128 36.73 -8.89 -3.59
N ALA A 129 37.44 -7.77 -3.41
CA ALA A 129 37.30 -6.62 -4.28
C ALA A 129 37.99 -6.93 -5.62
N LEU A 130 37.24 -6.86 -6.72
CA LEU A 130 37.80 -6.96 -8.07
C LEU A 130 38.31 -5.58 -8.50
N THR A 131 39.62 -5.41 -8.44
CA THR A 131 40.33 -4.28 -9.04
C THR A 131 40.32 -4.42 -10.56
N VAL A 132 39.35 -3.77 -11.20
CA VAL A 132 39.42 -3.50 -12.64
C VAL A 132 40.58 -2.53 -12.88
N LYS A 133 41.44 -2.83 -13.86
CA LYS A 133 42.46 -1.92 -14.36
C LYS A 133 41.93 -1.15 -15.56
N ASP A 134 42.34 0.10 -15.68
CA ASP A 134 42.13 0.92 -16.86
C ASP A 134 42.93 0.39 -18.07
N GLU A 135 42.30 0.37 -19.24
CA GLU A 135 42.96 0.55 -20.55
C GLU A 135 42.06 1.44 -21.42
N ASP A 136 42.66 2.24 -22.31
CA ASP A 136 42.05 3.43 -22.89
C ASP A 136 40.94 3.20 -23.92
N VAL A 137 39.83 3.92 -23.77
CA VAL A 137 38.92 4.29 -24.87
C VAL A 137 38.59 5.77 -24.77
N SER A 138 39.05 6.58 -25.72
CA SER A 138 38.82 8.03 -25.74
C SER A 138 37.35 8.37 -26.09
N PRO A 139 36.78 9.46 -25.54
CA PRO A 139 35.34 9.72 -25.62
C PRO A 139 34.90 10.34 -26.95
N SER A 140 33.92 9.73 -27.61
CA SER A 140 33.08 10.41 -28.62
C SER A 140 32.07 11.31 -27.91
N SER A 141 32.23 12.62 -28.00
CA SER A 141 31.42 13.59 -27.24
C SER A 141 29.99 13.75 -27.76
N SER A 142 29.07 12.92 -27.28
CA SER A 142 27.65 13.30 -27.20
C SER A 142 27.48 14.33 -26.09
N VAL A 143 27.33 15.61 -26.45
CA VAL A 143 26.98 16.66 -25.48
C VAL A 143 25.51 16.51 -25.11
N GLU A 144 25.24 15.62 -24.17
CA GLU A 144 23.99 15.65 -23.42
C GLU A 144 24.01 16.92 -22.56
N THR A 145 23.25 17.93 -22.98
CA THR A 145 22.92 19.06 -22.11
C THR A 145 22.09 18.52 -20.95
N HIS A 146 22.76 18.24 -19.82
CA HIS A 146 22.12 18.04 -18.53
C HIS A 146 21.30 19.29 -18.18
N VAL A 147 20.03 19.29 -18.56
CA VAL A 147 19.02 20.17 -18.00
C VAL A 147 18.96 19.86 -16.52
N SER A 148 19.29 20.83 -15.66
CA SER A 148 19.22 20.68 -14.21
C SER A 148 17.80 20.31 -13.80
N GLN A 149 17.57 19.02 -13.54
CA GLN A 149 16.26 18.46 -13.22
C GLN A 149 15.78 19.04 -11.89
N GLY A 150 14.61 19.70 -11.90
CA GLY A 150 14.05 20.36 -10.72
C GLY A 150 13.87 19.39 -9.54
N LEU A 151 13.95 19.93 -8.32
CA LEU A 151 13.86 19.16 -7.09
C LEU A 151 12.54 18.38 -7.02
N ILE A 152 11.42 19.01 -7.38
CA ILE A 152 10.12 18.31 -7.40
C ILE A 152 10.13 17.14 -8.40
N THR A 153 10.67 17.34 -9.61
CA THR A 153 10.74 16.28 -10.64
C THR A 153 11.50 15.06 -10.14
N LYS A 154 12.65 15.28 -9.47
CA LYS A 154 13.44 14.24 -8.80
C LYS A 154 12.65 13.58 -7.64
N LEU A 155 11.95 14.37 -6.82
CA LEU A 155 11.12 13.85 -5.73
C LEU A 155 9.93 13.01 -6.22
N VAL A 156 9.36 13.30 -7.40
CA VAL A 156 8.29 12.51 -8.03
C VAL A 156 8.81 11.12 -8.47
N GLU A 157 10.06 11.03 -8.93
CA GLU A 157 10.72 9.75 -9.23
C GLU A 157 11.01 8.96 -7.94
N ASP A 158 11.60 9.63 -6.94
CA ASP A 158 11.86 9.05 -5.62
C ASP A 158 10.57 8.58 -4.93
N TYR A 159 9.45 9.29 -5.09
CA TYR A 159 8.15 8.90 -4.53
C TYR A 159 7.70 7.53 -5.04
N ARG A 160 7.82 7.26 -6.34
CA ARG A 160 7.46 5.96 -6.93
C ARG A 160 8.30 4.82 -6.34
N LEU A 161 9.59 5.06 -6.11
CA LEU A 161 10.47 4.09 -5.44
C LEU A 161 10.09 3.91 -3.96
N GLN A 162 9.75 4.98 -3.25
CA GLN A 162 9.26 4.89 -1.86
C GLN A 162 7.91 4.18 -1.75
N ARG A 163 6.95 4.43 -2.66
CA ARG A 163 5.65 3.73 -2.73
C ARG A 163 5.87 2.21 -2.85
N ARG A 164 6.76 1.80 -3.75
CA ARG A 164 7.16 0.38 -3.91
C ARG A 164 7.84 -0.19 -2.66
N LYS A 165 8.76 0.55 -2.02
CA LYS A 165 9.39 0.14 -0.74
C LYS A 165 8.35 -0.03 0.38
N ARG A 166 7.51 0.98 0.59
CA ARG A 166 6.40 1.02 1.56
C ARG A 166 5.50 -0.20 1.41
N ARG A 167 5.10 -0.50 0.17
CA ARG A 167 4.31 -1.69 -0.16
C ARG A 167 5.03 -2.98 0.20
N MET A 168 6.29 -3.18 -0.21
CA MET A 168 7.07 -4.37 0.14
C MET A 168 7.26 -4.57 1.66
N MET A 169 7.20 -3.50 2.46
CA MET A 169 7.28 -3.55 3.93
C MET A 169 5.91 -3.80 4.61
N LEU A 170 4.80 -3.64 3.89
CA LEU A 170 3.43 -3.76 4.40
C LEU A 170 2.63 -4.93 3.79
N CYS A 171 3.18 -5.62 2.79
CA CYS A 171 2.56 -6.80 2.17
C CYS A 171 2.43 -7.96 3.16
N ASN A 172 1.24 -8.55 3.23
CA ASN A 172 0.94 -9.71 4.08
C ASN A 172 1.43 -11.03 3.46
N ASN A 173 1.78 -11.02 2.17
CA ASN A 173 2.27 -12.17 1.41
C ASN A 173 3.04 -11.74 0.15
N VAL A 174 3.73 -12.70 -0.48
CA VAL A 174 4.57 -12.46 -1.67
C VAL A 174 3.74 -12.23 -2.94
N GLU A 175 2.45 -12.61 -2.99
CA GLU A 175 1.60 -12.30 -4.16
C GLU A 175 1.24 -10.79 -4.17
N GLU A 176 0.97 -10.17 -3.01
CA GLU A 176 0.79 -8.72 -2.86
C GLU A 176 2.02 -7.90 -3.29
N MET A 177 3.23 -8.45 -3.15
CA MET A 177 4.48 -7.79 -3.61
C MET A 177 4.60 -7.71 -5.14
N LEU A 178 3.79 -8.49 -5.88
CA LEU A 178 3.96 -8.74 -7.32
C LEU A 178 2.80 -8.29 -8.21
N CYS A 179 1.61 -8.03 -7.65
CA CYS A 179 0.50 -7.40 -8.38
C CYS A 179 0.78 -5.92 -8.68
N ASP A 180 0.09 -5.32 -9.66
CA ASP A 180 0.16 -3.87 -9.88
C ASP A 180 -0.66 -3.08 -8.84
N GLU A 181 -0.31 -1.80 -8.65
CA GLU A 181 -0.84 -0.98 -7.54
C GLU A 181 -2.30 -0.56 -7.75
N LEU A 182 -2.77 -0.48 -9.00
CA LEU A 182 -4.17 -0.22 -9.37
C LEU A 182 -5.07 -1.47 -9.38
N GLU A 183 -4.49 -2.68 -9.28
CA GLU A 183 -5.25 -3.94 -9.21
C GLU A 183 -5.52 -4.40 -7.77
N ALA A 184 -5.01 -3.68 -6.77
CA ALA A 184 -5.10 -4.06 -5.37
C ALA A 184 -6.53 -3.84 -4.84
N GLN A 185 -7.23 -4.94 -4.52
CA GLN A 185 -8.53 -4.87 -3.85
C GLN A 185 -8.39 -4.29 -2.44
N LEU A 186 -9.35 -3.48 -2.02
CA LEU A 186 -9.46 -3.01 -0.63
C LEU A 186 -9.58 -4.24 0.30
N ASN A 187 -8.75 -4.26 1.35
CA ASN A 187 -8.46 -5.47 2.12
C ASN A 187 -9.52 -5.74 3.20
N ARG A 188 -9.58 -4.87 4.21
CA ARG A 188 -10.52 -4.93 5.33
C ARG A 188 -10.75 -3.54 5.95
N PRO A 189 -11.77 -3.35 6.80
CA PRO A 189 -11.85 -2.19 7.66
C PRO A 189 -10.55 -1.99 8.46
N ALA A 190 -10.12 -0.75 8.60
CA ALA A 190 -8.93 -0.37 9.36
C ALA A 190 -9.17 -0.47 10.88
N GLU A 191 -8.10 -0.78 11.61
CA GLU A 191 -8.05 -0.92 13.07
C GLU A 191 -6.89 -0.07 13.62
N GLY A 192 -6.88 0.27 14.92
CA GLY A 192 -5.79 1.04 15.52
C GLY A 192 -4.40 0.41 15.35
N ALA A 193 -4.33 -0.93 15.22
CA ALA A 193 -3.10 -1.66 14.94
C ALA A 193 -2.49 -1.33 13.56
N ASP A 194 -3.30 -0.90 12.58
CA ASP A 194 -2.77 -0.48 11.27
C ASP A 194 -1.84 0.72 11.44
N PHE A 195 -2.28 1.78 12.13
CA PHE A 195 -1.47 2.99 12.35
C PHE A 195 -0.12 2.69 13.03
N VAL A 196 -0.05 1.70 13.93
CA VAL A 196 1.22 1.24 14.53
C VAL A 196 2.16 0.69 13.45
N SER A 197 1.66 -0.16 12.56
CA SER A 197 2.45 -0.76 11.47
C SER A 197 2.86 0.27 10.41
N LEU A 198 1.94 1.17 10.04
CA LEU A 198 2.16 2.24 9.08
C LEU A 198 3.23 3.21 9.56
N PHE A 199 3.12 3.68 10.81
CA PHE A 199 4.08 4.62 11.40
C PHE A 199 5.50 4.05 11.46
N LYS A 200 5.65 2.77 11.83
CA LYS A 200 6.95 2.07 11.84
C LYS A 200 7.63 2.09 10.46
N VAL A 201 6.88 1.81 9.40
CA VAL A 201 7.39 1.85 8.02
C VAL A 201 7.64 3.27 7.54
N GLN A 202 6.72 4.19 7.83
CA GLN A 202 6.75 5.55 7.28
C GLN A 202 7.79 6.46 7.93
N VAL A 203 8.11 6.32 9.21
CA VAL A 203 9.23 7.08 9.83
C VAL A 203 10.56 6.74 9.15
N VAL A 204 10.80 5.47 8.80
CA VAL A 204 12.02 5.05 8.09
C VAL A 204 12.08 5.65 6.69
N LEU A 205 10.96 5.67 5.96
CA LEU A 205 10.87 6.26 4.62
C LEU A 205 10.91 7.81 4.65
N MET A 206 10.34 8.43 5.67
CA MET A 206 10.43 9.86 5.95
C MET A 206 11.88 10.26 6.22
N PHE A 207 12.62 9.48 7.00
CA PHE A 207 14.04 9.72 7.26
C PHE A 207 14.89 9.52 6.00
N GLU A 208 14.64 8.46 5.20
CA GLU A 208 15.28 8.27 3.89
C GLU A 208 14.99 9.45 2.94
N TRP A 209 13.77 10.00 2.97
CA TRP A 209 13.36 11.15 2.16
C TRP A 209 14.08 12.43 2.62
N ALA A 210 14.04 12.73 3.93
CA ALA A 210 14.71 13.90 4.50
C ALA A 210 16.22 13.89 4.27
N GLN A 211 16.86 12.71 4.34
CA GLN A 211 18.29 12.55 4.01
C GLN A 211 18.64 12.87 2.54
N LYS A 212 17.68 12.97 1.61
CA LYS A 212 17.96 13.36 0.22
C LYS A 212 17.99 14.87 0.01
N LEU A 213 17.35 15.65 0.88
CA LEU A 213 17.33 17.12 0.84
C LEU A 213 18.69 17.69 1.25
N ASP A 214 19.22 18.64 0.48
CA ASP A 214 20.59 19.15 0.69
C ASP A 214 20.66 20.14 1.87
N GLU A 215 19.60 20.93 2.06
CA GLU A 215 19.39 21.82 3.20
C GLU A 215 19.36 21.00 4.51
N PHE A 216 18.70 19.84 4.50
CA PHE A 216 18.67 18.95 5.66
C PHE A 216 20.05 18.34 5.96
N LYS A 217 20.88 18.06 4.94
CA LYS A 217 22.26 17.59 5.17
C LYS A 217 23.09 18.67 5.88
N ILE A 218 22.93 19.94 5.48
CA ILE A 218 23.70 21.09 5.98
C ILE A 218 23.47 21.39 7.47
N ILE A 219 22.27 21.14 8.02
CA ILE A 219 21.98 21.34 9.45
C ILE A 219 22.91 20.45 10.31
N LYS A 220 23.74 21.07 11.15
CA LYS A 220 24.74 20.35 11.97
C LYS A 220 24.17 19.79 13.27
N SER A 221 23.18 20.48 13.85
CA SER A 221 22.59 20.12 15.13
C SER A 221 21.69 18.88 15.00
N ALA A 222 22.05 17.81 15.71
CA ALA A 222 21.28 16.58 15.74
C ALA A 222 19.97 16.74 16.52
N GLU A 223 19.94 17.64 17.50
CA GLU A 223 18.75 17.96 18.29
C GLU A 223 17.69 18.63 17.41
N ASP A 224 18.07 19.68 16.67
CA ASP A 224 17.19 20.37 15.73
C ASP A 224 16.72 19.46 14.59
N LYS A 225 17.61 18.62 14.05
CA LYS A 225 17.22 17.57 13.09
C LYS A 225 16.15 16.66 13.66
N SER A 226 16.25 16.25 14.92
CA SER A 226 15.20 15.47 15.57
C SER A 226 13.91 16.30 15.67
N LYS A 227 13.94 17.50 16.28
CA LYS A 227 12.75 18.37 16.43
C LYS A 227 11.97 18.55 15.12
N ILE A 228 12.66 18.82 14.01
CA ILE A 228 12.03 18.94 12.68
C ILE A 228 11.37 17.62 12.26
N LEU A 229 12.09 16.49 12.32
CA LEU A 229 11.53 15.16 11.99
C LEU A 229 10.32 14.79 12.89
N ARG A 230 10.35 15.16 14.17
CA ARG A 230 9.25 14.92 15.13
C ARG A 230 8.01 15.72 14.78
N SER A 231 8.15 17.02 14.56
CA SER A 231 7.05 17.91 14.12
C SER A 231 6.36 17.42 12.84
N PHE A 232 7.10 16.68 12.00
CA PHE A 232 6.65 16.19 10.70
C PHE A 232 6.12 14.75 10.71
N ALA A 233 6.45 13.92 11.69
CA ALA A 233 6.19 12.47 11.64
C ALA A 233 4.70 12.11 11.44
N ILE A 234 3.80 12.74 12.18
CA ILE A 234 2.35 12.54 12.03
C ILE A 234 1.80 13.24 10.78
N ARG A 235 2.41 14.34 10.33
CA ARG A 235 2.04 15.03 9.08
C ARG A 235 2.37 14.17 7.85
N TYR A 236 3.52 13.51 7.84
CA TYR A 236 3.92 12.56 6.80
C TYR A 236 2.96 11.36 6.77
N LEU A 237 2.65 10.77 7.93
CA LEU A 237 1.65 9.70 8.10
C LEU A 237 0.28 10.12 7.52
N LEU A 238 -0.22 11.32 7.85
CA LEU A 238 -1.50 11.82 7.33
C LEU A 238 -1.44 12.00 5.80
N LEU A 239 -0.46 12.76 5.30
CA LEU A 239 -0.30 13.10 3.89
C LEU A 239 -0.26 11.84 3.00
N ASP A 240 0.52 10.82 3.39
CA ASP A 240 0.66 9.58 2.61
C ASP A 240 -0.68 8.82 2.46
N ASN A 241 -1.51 8.77 3.51
CA ASN A 241 -2.79 8.05 3.49
C ASN A 241 -3.89 8.86 2.78
N VAL A 242 -3.90 10.19 2.96
CA VAL A 242 -4.74 11.12 2.18
C VAL A 242 -4.42 10.99 0.69
N PHE A 243 -3.14 11.07 0.32
CA PHE A 243 -2.73 10.98 -1.09
C PHE A 243 -2.95 9.60 -1.70
N HIS A 244 -2.81 8.50 -0.94
CA HIS A 244 -3.15 7.16 -1.43
C HIS A 244 -4.66 7.01 -1.71
N SER A 245 -5.53 7.69 -0.95
CA SER A 245 -6.97 7.77 -1.24
C SER A 245 -7.24 8.55 -2.54
N ILE A 246 -6.51 9.66 -2.75
CA ILE A 246 -6.58 10.52 -3.94
C ILE A 246 -6.08 9.79 -5.19
N GLU A 247 -4.95 9.07 -5.13
CA GLU A 247 -4.40 8.27 -6.25
C GLU A 247 -5.35 7.15 -6.70
N LEU A 248 -6.20 6.64 -5.81
CA LEU A 248 -7.23 5.65 -6.12
C LEU A 248 -8.55 6.29 -6.62
N GLY A 249 -8.69 7.62 -6.56
CA GLY A 249 -9.91 8.34 -6.91
C GLY A 249 -11.10 8.09 -5.98
N ILE A 250 -10.85 7.57 -4.78
CA ILE A 250 -11.90 7.13 -3.84
C ILE A 250 -12.35 8.32 -2.97
N ARG A 251 -13.66 8.58 -2.97
CA ARG A 251 -14.28 9.73 -2.29
C ARG A 251 -15.25 9.35 -1.16
N ASP A 252 -15.67 8.09 -1.07
CA ASP A 252 -16.59 7.61 -0.02
C ASP A 252 -15.85 6.99 1.18
N LYS A 253 -14.51 6.90 1.12
CA LYS A 253 -13.65 6.20 2.08
C LYS A 253 -12.28 6.87 2.17
N ILE A 254 -11.65 6.77 3.33
CA ILE A 254 -10.19 6.95 3.45
C ILE A 254 -9.57 5.57 3.26
N VAL A 255 -8.57 5.45 2.38
CA VAL A 255 -7.83 4.21 2.15
C VAL A 255 -6.40 4.40 2.64
N LEU A 256 -6.02 3.59 3.61
CA LEU A 256 -4.67 3.61 4.17
C LEU A 256 -3.68 2.94 3.20
N VAL A 257 -2.39 3.26 3.32
CA VAL A 257 -1.32 2.78 2.41
C VAL A 257 -1.03 1.27 2.48
N ASN A 258 -1.72 0.52 3.36
CA ASN A 258 -1.77 -0.95 3.39
C ASN A 258 -3.08 -1.53 2.83
N ASN A 259 -3.90 -0.70 2.17
CA ASN A 259 -5.22 -0.98 1.62
C ASN A 259 -6.29 -1.42 2.65
N ALA A 260 -6.07 -1.19 3.95
CA ALA A 260 -7.16 -1.12 4.91
C ALA A 260 -7.96 0.18 4.68
N PHE A 261 -9.25 0.17 4.98
CA PHE A 261 -10.14 1.29 4.65
C PHE A 261 -11.02 1.75 5.83
N ILE A 262 -11.39 3.02 5.81
CA ILE A 262 -12.30 3.67 6.76
C ILE A 262 -13.48 4.20 5.96
N ILE A 263 -14.70 3.87 6.36
CA ILE A 263 -15.94 4.42 5.77
C ILE A 263 -16.63 5.25 6.87
N PRO A 264 -16.74 6.59 6.74
CA PRO A 264 -17.35 7.42 7.78
C PRO A 264 -18.76 6.96 8.16
N GLY A 265 -19.09 7.04 9.45
CA GLY A 265 -20.34 6.56 10.04
C GLY A 265 -20.50 5.03 10.16
N HIS A 266 -19.75 4.24 9.39
CA HIS A 266 -19.91 2.79 9.31
C HIS A 266 -18.93 2.07 10.25
N ILE A 267 -19.12 2.29 11.55
CA ILE A 267 -18.22 1.81 12.61
C ILE A 267 -18.24 0.26 12.67
N PRO A 268 -17.09 -0.43 12.57
CA PRO A 268 -17.03 -1.89 12.70
C PRO A 268 -17.52 -2.37 14.06
N HIS A 269 -18.01 -3.60 14.14
CA HIS A 269 -18.49 -4.18 15.40
C HIS A 269 -17.45 -4.10 16.53
N PHE A 270 -17.94 -3.87 17.75
CA PHE A 270 -17.13 -3.92 18.96
C PHE A 270 -17.03 -5.35 19.47
N TYR A 271 -15.83 -5.78 19.86
CA TYR A 271 -15.61 -7.14 20.35
C TYR A 271 -15.87 -7.23 21.87
N PRO A 272 -16.43 -8.34 22.39
CA PRO A 272 -16.51 -8.58 23.82
C PRO A 272 -15.12 -8.52 24.47
N GLY A 273 -14.97 -7.68 25.50
CA GLY A 273 -13.67 -7.44 26.16
C GLY A 273 -12.78 -6.37 25.51
N GLU A 274 -13.19 -5.75 24.39
CA GLU A 274 -12.44 -4.63 23.77
C GLU A 274 -12.31 -3.45 24.75
N SER A 275 -11.09 -2.92 24.90
CA SER A 275 -10.76 -1.86 25.87
C SER A 275 -11.45 -0.53 25.55
N VAL A 276 -11.57 0.34 26.56
CA VAL A 276 -12.17 1.68 26.38
C VAL A 276 -11.43 2.46 25.28
N ASP A 277 -10.10 2.46 25.32
CA ASP A 277 -9.28 3.22 24.37
C ASP A 277 -9.40 2.68 22.94
N SER A 278 -9.45 1.35 22.77
CA SER A 278 -9.71 0.72 21.45
C SER A 278 -11.07 1.14 20.88
N ARG A 279 -12.10 1.20 21.73
CA ARG A 279 -13.42 1.72 21.32
C ARG A 279 -13.35 3.21 20.97
N THR A 280 -12.70 4.04 21.78
CA THR A 280 -12.55 5.48 21.51
C THR A 280 -11.80 5.74 20.21
N VAL A 281 -10.70 5.02 19.95
CA VAL A 281 -9.97 5.06 18.68
C VAL A 281 -10.88 4.63 17.52
N LYS A 282 -11.65 3.55 17.65
CA LYS A 282 -12.60 3.10 16.62
C LYS A 282 -13.71 4.13 16.37
N LEU A 283 -14.20 4.83 17.41
CA LEU A 283 -15.15 5.94 17.29
C LEU A 283 -14.51 7.18 16.60
N MET A 284 -13.25 7.51 16.91
CA MET A 284 -12.52 8.59 16.24
C MET A 284 -12.22 8.28 14.77
N MET A 285 -11.78 7.06 14.47
CA MET A 285 -11.44 6.59 13.13
C MET A 285 -12.62 6.66 12.17
N TYR A 286 -13.83 6.26 12.61
CA TYR A 286 -15.02 6.16 11.75
C TYR A 286 -16.05 7.28 12.02
N GLY A 287 -15.73 8.26 12.88
CA GLY A 287 -16.61 9.37 13.27
C GLY A 287 -16.47 10.62 12.40
N GLU A 288 -17.02 11.74 12.87
CA GLU A 288 -17.11 13.01 12.14
C GLU A 288 -15.78 13.50 11.56
N ASN A 289 -14.67 13.33 12.28
CA ASN A 289 -13.33 13.73 11.81
C ASN A 289 -12.93 13.02 10.51
N SER A 290 -13.41 11.80 10.27
CA SER A 290 -13.18 11.03 9.04
C SER A 290 -14.05 11.49 7.87
N PHE A 291 -15.25 11.99 8.15
CA PHE A 291 -16.12 12.62 7.15
C PHE A 291 -15.53 13.96 6.72
N ARG A 292 -15.14 14.81 7.68
CA ARG A 292 -14.47 16.10 7.41
C ARG A 292 -13.15 15.94 6.67
N LEU A 293 -12.35 14.91 6.96
CA LEU A 293 -11.10 14.62 6.23
C LEU A 293 -11.35 14.29 4.75
N ILE A 294 -12.51 13.73 4.41
CA ILE A 294 -12.93 13.55 3.02
C ILE A 294 -13.32 14.90 2.41
N GLU A 295 -14.26 15.62 3.02
CA GLU A 295 -14.84 16.84 2.46
C GLU A 295 -13.86 18.02 2.37
N GLU A 296 -12.91 18.15 3.32
CA GLU A 296 -11.98 19.29 3.38
C GLU A 296 -10.65 19.05 2.64
N LEU A 297 -10.24 17.79 2.45
CA LEU A 297 -8.97 17.44 1.77
C LEU A 297 -9.17 16.47 0.60
N ILE A 298 -9.62 15.24 0.83
CA ILE A 298 -9.58 14.18 -0.20
C ILE A 298 -10.45 14.54 -1.42
N ALA A 299 -11.69 14.96 -1.22
CA ALA A 299 -12.60 15.32 -2.32
C ALA A 299 -12.10 16.56 -3.10
N PRO A 300 -11.79 17.71 -2.47
CA PRO A 300 -11.19 18.86 -3.16
C PRO A 300 -9.91 18.54 -3.93
N MET A 301 -9.03 17.69 -3.37
CA MET A 301 -7.79 17.31 -4.03
C MET A 301 -8.03 16.37 -5.24
N ILE A 302 -9.05 15.50 -5.21
CA ILE A 302 -9.46 14.75 -6.40
C ILE A 302 -10.13 15.67 -7.43
N ASP A 303 -10.94 16.66 -7.03
CA ASP A 303 -11.58 17.63 -7.93
C ASP A 303 -10.58 18.49 -8.70
N MET A 304 -9.56 19.01 -8.02
CA MET A 304 -8.49 19.78 -8.69
C MET A 304 -7.49 18.92 -9.45
N GLN A 305 -7.64 17.59 -9.47
CA GLN A 305 -6.68 16.64 -10.03
C GLN A 305 -5.27 16.83 -9.44
N PHE A 306 -5.16 16.74 -8.11
CA PHE A 306 -3.92 17.01 -7.37
C PHE A 306 -2.82 16.00 -7.71
N SER A 307 -1.70 16.50 -8.26
CA SER A 307 -0.63 15.68 -8.83
C SER A 307 0.41 15.21 -7.82
N VAL A 308 1.21 14.20 -8.20
CA VAL A 308 2.36 13.73 -7.40
C VAL A 308 3.38 14.86 -7.16
N GLY A 309 3.54 15.79 -8.11
CA GLY A 309 4.44 16.94 -7.96
C GLY A 309 3.94 17.95 -6.92
N GLU A 310 2.64 18.25 -6.93
CA GLU A 310 1.98 19.07 -5.89
C GLU A 310 2.04 18.40 -4.51
N MET A 311 1.90 17.07 -4.46
CA MET A 311 2.11 16.28 -3.24
C MET A 311 3.55 16.37 -2.72
N MET A 312 4.56 16.35 -3.59
CA MET A 312 5.96 16.56 -3.17
C MET A 312 6.23 17.99 -2.74
N ALA A 313 5.61 19.00 -3.36
CA ALA A 313 5.69 20.39 -2.91
C ALA A 313 5.02 20.59 -1.54
N LEU A 314 3.79 20.10 -1.36
CA LEU A 314 3.07 20.15 -0.08
C LEU A 314 3.88 19.45 1.02
N ARG A 315 4.50 18.30 0.71
CA ARG A 315 5.41 17.58 1.60
C ARG A 315 6.63 18.43 2.01
N LEU A 316 7.25 19.17 1.07
CA LEU A 316 8.35 20.09 1.37
C LEU A 316 7.89 21.28 2.24
N ILE A 317 6.80 21.95 1.87
CA ILE A 317 6.24 23.12 2.58
C ILE A 317 5.91 22.75 4.04
N VAL A 318 5.33 21.57 4.26
CA VAL A 318 4.90 21.08 5.59
C VAL A 318 6.06 20.53 6.44
N PHE A 319 7.19 20.16 5.81
CA PHE A 319 8.45 19.79 6.48
C PHE A 319 9.26 21.02 6.90
N TRP A 320 9.38 22.00 6.00
CA TRP A 320 10.10 23.26 6.24
C TRP A 320 9.26 24.34 6.94
N ASN A 321 8.10 23.96 7.49
CA ASN A 321 7.33 24.77 8.41
C ASN A 321 6.98 23.92 9.66
N PRO A 322 7.93 23.70 10.58
CA PRO A 322 7.74 22.81 11.73
C PRO A 322 6.70 23.34 12.75
N GLY A 323 6.34 24.62 12.71
CA GLY A 323 5.44 25.25 13.69
C GLY A 323 6.22 25.86 14.86
N GLU A 324 5.67 25.78 16.08
CA GLU A 324 6.22 26.38 17.31
C GLU A 324 7.43 25.59 17.87
N VAL A 325 8.47 25.41 17.06
CA VAL A 325 9.66 24.62 17.38
C VAL A 325 10.88 25.54 17.58
N THR A 326 11.53 25.44 18.74
CA THR A 326 12.74 26.22 19.07
C THR A 326 13.99 25.59 18.47
N LEU A 327 14.48 26.19 17.38
CA LEU A 327 15.68 25.79 16.64
C LEU A 327 16.83 26.80 16.83
N GLU A 328 18.08 26.40 16.55
CA GLU A 328 19.24 27.29 16.49
C GLU A 328 19.09 28.33 15.36
N ASN A 329 19.66 29.53 15.52
CA ASN A 329 19.54 30.63 14.54
C ASN A 329 19.96 30.21 13.11
N PHE A 330 21.04 29.44 12.98
CA PHE A 330 21.50 28.90 11.69
C PHE A 330 20.49 27.90 11.10
N THR A 331 19.90 27.04 11.93
CA THR A 331 18.85 26.11 11.48
C THR A 331 17.62 26.88 11.00
N ASN A 332 17.18 27.92 11.72
CA ASN A 332 16.04 28.76 11.30
C ASN A 332 16.29 29.42 9.93
N GLU A 333 17.50 29.93 9.69
CA GLU A 333 17.89 30.49 8.39
C GLU A 333 17.84 29.43 7.27
N VAL A 334 18.33 28.21 7.53
CA VAL A 334 18.23 27.10 6.57
C VAL A 334 16.78 26.70 6.31
N VAL A 335 15.95 26.57 7.35
CA VAL A 335 14.53 26.19 7.27
C VAL A 335 13.73 27.23 6.48
N GLN A 336 13.91 28.53 6.74
CA GLN A 336 13.23 29.59 5.99
C GLN A 336 13.63 29.56 4.51
N ASN A 337 14.93 29.48 4.20
CA ASN A 337 15.41 29.42 2.81
C ASN A 337 14.88 28.19 2.07
N ALA A 338 14.75 27.04 2.74
CA ALA A 338 14.22 25.81 2.16
C ALA A 338 12.70 25.86 1.95
N SER A 339 11.96 26.51 2.86
CA SER A 339 10.51 26.78 2.74
C SER A 339 10.20 27.69 1.55
N ASP A 340 10.95 28.79 1.45
CA ASP A 340 10.98 29.69 0.29
C ASP A 340 11.26 28.93 -1.02
N MET A 341 12.25 28.02 -1.01
CA MET A 341 12.63 27.24 -2.18
C MET A 341 11.53 26.26 -2.61
N ALA A 342 10.82 25.64 -1.67
CA ALA A 342 9.71 24.72 -1.97
C ALA A 342 8.60 25.39 -2.80
N ILE A 343 8.29 26.65 -2.52
CA ILE A 343 7.28 27.42 -3.28
C ILE A 343 7.81 27.79 -4.68
N ARG A 344 9.11 28.16 -4.80
CA ARG A 344 9.75 28.47 -6.09
C ARG A 344 9.85 27.24 -7.00
N GLU A 345 10.17 26.09 -6.41
CA GLU A 345 10.16 24.79 -7.08
C GLU A 345 8.75 24.42 -7.55
N LEU A 346 7.71 24.61 -6.72
CA LEU A 346 6.32 24.36 -7.10
C LEU A 346 5.88 25.23 -8.29
N ASN A 347 6.20 26.52 -8.28
CA ASN A 347 5.96 27.39 -9.42
C ASN A 347 6.72 26.93 -10.67
N SER A 348 7.97 26.50 -10.52
CA SER A 348 8.79 25.97 -11.62
C SER A 348 8.24 24.64 -12.17
N TRP A 349 7.69 23.78 -11.33
CA TRP A 349 6.98 22.56 -11.71
C TRP A 349 5.71 22.88 -12.51
N TYR A 350 4.89 23.82 -12.04
CA TYR A 350 3.70 24.25 -12.79
C TYR A 350 4.03 24.79 -14.19
N ILE A 351 5.11 25.57 -14.33
CA ILE A 351 5.60 26.05 -15.62
C ILE A 351 6.10 24.88 -16.49
N GLN A 352 6.90 23.96 -15.94
CA GLN A 352 7.43 22.80 -16.67
C GLN A 352 6.34 21.83 -17.15
N GLN A 353 5.24 21.69 -16.41
CA GLN A 353 4.09 20.86 -16.77
C GLN A 353 3.00 21.62 -17.55
N ASN A 354 3.23 22.90 -17.89
CA ASN A 354 2.30 23.77 -18.62
C ASN A 354 0.89 23.83 -17.98
N PHE A 355 0.82 24.14 -16.68
CA PHE A 355 -0.46 24.40 -16.01
C PHE A 355 -1.01 25.80 -16.35
N ASP A 356 -2.30 25.87 -16.68
CA ASP A 356 -3.05 27.12 -16.77
C ASP A 356 -3.32 27.73 -15.39
N ASN A 357 -3.41 29.07 -15.32
CA ASN A 357 -3.82 29.84 -14.15
C ASN A 357 -3.07 29.47 -12.85
N ILE A 358 -1.73 29.50 -12.94
CA ILE A 358 -0.81 29.05 -11.88
C ILE A 358 -1.07 29.74 -10.54
N ASP A 359 -1.36 31.05 -10.51
CA ASP A 359 -1.63 31.80 -9.29
C ASP A 359 -2.85 31.26 -8.53
N ALA A 360 -3.94 30.97 -9.24
CA ALA A 360 -5.13 30.38 -8.65
C ALA A 360 -4.85 28.97 -8.13
N ARG A 361 -4.10 28.15 -8.86
CA ARG A 361 -3.77 26.77 -8.46
C ARG A 361 -2.83 26.72 -7.25
N LEU A 362 -1.84 27.61 -7.20
CA LEU A 362 -0.98 27.80 -6.03
C LEU A 362 -1.81 28.25 -4.81
N SER A 363 -2.74 29.20 -4.99
CA SER A 363 -3.65 29.62 -3.94
C SER A 363 -4.53 28.47 -3.43
N SER A 364 -5.12 27.66 -4.33
CA SER A 364 -5.89 26.47 -3.95
C SER A 364 -5.08 25.46 -3.14
N LEU A 365 -3.81 25.20 -3.51
CA LEU A 365 -2.94 24.30 -2.76
C LEU A 365 -2.62 24.84 -1.36
N LEU A 366 -2.31 26.13 -1.23
CA LEU A 366 -1.99 26.75 0.06
C LEU A 366 -3.22 26.82 1.00
N LEU A 367 -4.44 26.91 0.45
CA LEU A 367 -5.68 26.87 1.22
C LEU A 367 -5.99 25.50 1.85
N LEU A 368 -5.29 24.43 1.46
CA LEU A 368 -5.39 23.11 2.11
C LEU A 368 -4.63 23.06 3.45
N LEU A 369 -3.64 23.93 3.67
CA LEU A 369 -2.75 23.89 4.84
C LEU A 369 -3.49 23.99 6.20
N PRO A 370 -4.52 24.84 6.39
CA PRO A 370 -5.24 24.92 7.67
C PRO A 370 -6.03 23.64 7.99
N SER A 371 -6.67 23.02 6.99
CA SER A 371 -7.37 21.74 7.20
C SER A 371 -6.38 20.60 7.46
N LEU A 372 -5.24 20.58 6.76
CA LEU A 372 -4.15 19.64 7.03
C LEU A 372 -3.61 19.76 8.46
N ALA A 373 -3.52 20.97 9.02
CA ALA A 373 -3.17 21.19 10.42
C ALA A 373 -4.22 20.60 11.37
N ASN A 374 -5.50 20.98 11.20
CA ASN A 374 -6.62 20.46 12.00
C ASN A 374 -6.69 18.92 12.00
N HIS A 375 -6.50 18.29 10.84
CA HIS A 375 -6.51 16.84 10.71
C HIS A 375 -5.22 16.17 11.22
N THR A 376 -4.10 16.90 11.26
CA THR A 376 -2.89 16.43 11.97
C THR A 376 -3.15 16.34 13.47
N GLU A 377 -3.74 17.37 14.07
CA GLU A 377 -4.08 17.39 15.50
C GLU A 377 -5.07 16.27 15.86
N ALA A 378 -6.12 16.10 15.05
CA ALA A 378 -7.08 15.00 15.23
C ALA A 378 -6.43 13.61 15.13
N LEU A 379 -5.40 13.44 14.28
CA LEU A 379 -4.64 12.20 14.18
C LEU A 379 -3.65 12.02 15.35
N VAL A 380 -3.04 13.10 15.87
CA VAL A 380 -2.20 13.07 17.07
C VAL A 380 -2.99 12.53 18.27
N GLU A 381 -4.18 13.06 18.53
CA GLU A 381 -5.03 12.61 19.65
C GLU A 381 -5.50 11.16 19.48
N MET A 382 -5.84 10.76 18.25
CA MET A 382 -6.16 9.36 17.93
C MET A 382 -4.98 8.42 18.19
N VAL A 383 -3.77 8.79 17.75
CA VAL A 383 -2.56 7.96 17.90
C VAL A 383 -2.12 7.84 19.36
N LYS A 384 -2.23 8.91 20.15
CA LYS A 384 -1.98 8.89 21.61
C LYS A 384 -2.82 7.86 22.36
N LEU A 385 -4.06 7.63 21.92
CA LEU A 385 -5.00 6.70 22.55
C LEU A 385 -4.79 5.23 22.16
N ILE A 386 -4.02 4.92 21.12
CA ILE A 386 -3.75 3.53 20.71
C ILE A 386 -2.77 2.91 21.74
N PRO A 387 -3.16 1.90 22.54
CA PRO A 387 -2.35 1.46 23.68
C PRO A 387 -0.96 0.96 23.29
N SER A 388 -0.80 0.42 22.08
CA SER A 388 0.50 -0.02 21.54
C SER A 388 1.52 1.10 21.34
N PHE A 389 1.10 2.36 21.20
CA PHE A 389 2.03 3.51 21.14
C PHE A 389 2.54 3.91 22.54
N GLY A 390 1.68 3.86 23.56
CA GLY A 390 2.11 3.99 24.96
C GLY A 390 2.96 2.80 25.45
N ALA A 391 2.64 1.59 24.98
CA ALA A 391 3.27 0.33 25.36
C ALA A 391 4.23 -0.24 24.29
N MET A 392 4.99 0.63 23.59
CA MET A 392 6.07 0.19 22.69
C MET A 392 7.24 -0.43 23.49
N ASN A 393 7.11 -1.70 23.88
CA ASN A 393 8.08 -2.39 24.73
C ASN A 393 9.47 -2.50 24.08
N GLU A 394 10.49 -2.03 24.82
CA GLU A 394 11.95 -2.23 24.72
C GLU A 394 12.67 -1.96 23.38
N TRP A 395 12.07 -2.21 22.21
CA TRP A 395 12.75 -2.11 20.91
C TRP A 395 12.77 -0.71 20.30
N ASP A 396 11.85 0.16 20.70
CA ASP A 396 11.64 1.46 20.08
C ASP A 396 11.77 2.61 21.09
N SER A 397 13.00 2.90 21.50
CA SER A 397 13.33 4.19 22.16
C SER A 397 13.17 5.35 21.17
N ALA A 398 13.64 5.18 19.93
CA ALA A 398 13.58 6.19 18.88
C ALA A 398 12.15 6.61 18.49
N PHE A 399 11.20 5.68 18.38
CA PHE A 399 9.81 6.05 18.04
C PHE A 399 9.08 6.72 19.21
N ARG A 400 9.44 6.40 20.46
CA ARG A 400 8.91 7.10 21.63
C ARG A 400 9.51 8.50 21.78
N ASP A 401 10.79 8.68 21.48
CA ASP A 401 11.37 10.03 21.31
C ASP A 401 10.67 10.80 20.18
N ILE A 402 10.38 10.15 19.05
CA ILE A 402 9.70 10.81 17.92
C ILE A 402 8.27 11.27 18.25
N LEU A 403 7.61 10.64 19.24
CA LEU A 403 6.25 10.96 19.68
C LEU A 403 6.17 11.69 21.01
N SER A 404 7.30 11.93 21.70
CA SER A 404 7.37 12.94 22.76
C SER A 404 7.40 14.32 22.10
N LEU A 405 6.20 14.88 21.94
CA LEU A 405 5.91 16.28 21.64
C LEU A 405 6.29 17.17 22.84
#